data_AF-A0A699Z041-F1
#
_entry.id   AF-A0A699Z041-F1
#
_cell.length_a   1.000
_cell.length_b   1.000
_cell.length_c   1.000
_cell.angle_alpha   90.00
_cell.angle_beta   90.00
_cell.angle_gamma   90.00
#
_symmetry.space_group_name_H-M   'P 1'
#
loop_
_entity.id
_entity.type
_entity.pdbx_description
1 polymer ?
#
loop_
_entity_poly.entity_id
_entity_poly.type
_entity_poly.pdbx_seq_one_letter_code
_entity_poly.pdbx_strand_id
1 'polypeptide(L)'
;MVDPCFKPSLFARFIQDSDVHISATLFAAHLSMRAHMQALRIQLSSFDEGDTGRLKEQQLGEFLRTQAMELELLEDMQPSFLQHYCNTAERKIVLIHGRNGSIKIKELLTSPLMKGFVTPAEIYTFFKGLHVMWVNMGEYADLAIYDVVDEILDMVKPKTATLITAEDLEVSGMSGCTRGWAEADALWEQAEQVDEGGGGDGII
;
A
#
# COMPACT_ATOMS: atom_id res chain seq x y z
N MET A 1 23.52 10.45 18.76
CA MET A 1 24.14 9.19 18.28
C MET A 1 23.07 8.49 17.44
N VAL A 2 23.27 8.38 16.12
CA VAL A 2 22.26 7.78 15.22
C VAL A 2 22.31 6.27 15.45
N ASP A 3 21.18 5.69 15.85
CA ASP A 3 21.05 4.25 16.02
C ASP A 3 21.35 3.58 14.67
N PRO A 4 22.30 2.63 14.57
CA PRO A 4 22.66 2.04 13.29
C PRO A 4 21.44 1.37 12.66
N CYS A 5 21.11 1.78 11.43
CA CYS A 5 19.93 1.34 10.71
C CYS A 5 19.96 -0.18 10.42
N PHE A 6 21.16 -0.75 10.36
CA PHE A 6 21.41 -2.17 10.12
C PHE A 6 22.15 -2.79 11.31
N LYS A 7 21.51 -3.75 11.97
CA LYS A 7 22.03 -4.46 13.15
C LYS A 7 22.21 -5.95 12.81
N PRO A 8 23.13 -6.68 13.46
CA PRO A 8 23.28 -8.13 13.24
C PRO A 8 21.98 -8.91 13.48
N SER A 9 21.14 -8.45 14.42
CA SER A 9 19.82 -9.02 14.68
C SER A 9 18.82 -8.82 13.53
N LEU A 10 19.00 -7.79 12.70
CA LEU A 10 18.20 -7.59 11.49
C LEU A 10 18.69 -8.50 10.36
N PHE A 11 20.02 -8.62 10.18
CA PHE A 11 20.63 -9.56 9.24
C PHE A 11 20.15 -11.00 9.46
N ALA A 12 20.08 -11.44 10.72
CA ALA A 12 19.61 -12.78 11.09
C ALA A 12 18.12 -13.03 10.80
N ARG A 13 17.33 -12.01 10.44
CA ARG A 13 15.91 -12.15 10.08
C ARG A 13 15.69 -12.43 8.59
N PHE A 14 16.71 -12.21 7.75
CA PHE A 14 16.64 -12.54 6.33
C PHE A 14 16.94 -14.02 6.12
N ILE A 15 16.31 -14.60 5.10
CA ILE A 15 16.68 -15.93 4.63
C ILE A 15 18.10 -15.84 4.07
N GLN A 16 18.96 -16.72 4.57
CA GLN A 16 20.36 -16.80 4.16
C GLN A 16 20.56 -17.99 3.23
N ASP A 17 21.46 -17.84 2.27
CA ASP A 17 21.90 -18.95 1.42
C ASP A 17 22.88 -19.89 2.16
N SER A 18 23.37 -20.92 1.46
CA SER A 18 24.35 -21.87 2.00
C SER A 18 25.65 -21.22 2.46
N ASP A 19 25.96 -20.03 1.94
CA ASP A 19 27.17 -19.27 2.21
C ASP A 19 26.93 -18.09 3.17
N VAL A 20 25.76 -18.06 3.83
CA VAL A 20 25.37 -17.04 4.84
C VAL A 20 25.20 -15.65 4.24
N HIS A 21 24.98 -15.51 2.93
CA HIS A 21 24.64 -14.23 2.32
C HIS A 21 23.13 -13.99 2.34
N ILE A 22 22.74 -12.71 2.26
CA ILE A 22 21.34 -12.29 2.13
C ILE A 22 21.11 -11.73 0.72
N SER A 23 19.93 -11.96 0.15
CA SER A 23 19.58 -11.39 -1.15
C SER A 23 19.58 -9.86 -1.09
N ALA A 24 20.35 -9.23 -1.98
CA ALA A 24 20.38 -7.78 -2.13
C ALA A 24 19.00 -7.21 -2.47
N THR A 25 18.24 -7.89 -3.32
CA THR A 25 16.87 -7.51 -3.70
C THR A 25 15.92 -7.52 -2.51
N LEU A 26 15.91 -8.60 -1.70
CA LEU A 26 15.07 -8.67 -0.51
C LEU A 26 15.48 -7.63 0.54
N PHE A 27 16.78 -7.35 0.66
CA PHE A 27 17.30 -6.33 1.55
C PHE A 27 16.92 -4.92 1.10
N ALA A 28 17.04 -4.61 -0.20
CA ALA A 28 16.60 -3.35 -0.79
C ALA A 28 15.10 -3.14 -0.59
N ALA A 29 14.27 -4.15 -0.89
CA ALA A 29 12.83 -4.11 -0.64
C ALA A 29 12.50 -3.82 0.83
N HIS A 30 13.24 -4.43 1.78
CA HIS A 30 13.09 -4.13 3.20
C HIS A 30 13.43 -2.68 3.55
N LEU A 31 14.51 -2.13 2.99
CA LEU A 31 14.88 -0.72 3.21
C LEU A 31 13.85 0.23 2.61
N SER A 32 13.39 -0.03 1.39
CA SER A 32 12.33 0.74 0.72
C SER A 32 11.04 0.74 1.53
N MET A 33 10.59 -0.43 2.00
CA MET A 33 9.43 -0.53 2.88
C MET A 33 9.63 0.26 4.17
N ARG A 34 10.80 0.18 4.81
CA ARG A 34 11.10 0.90 6.05
C ARG A 34 11.11 2.42 5.84
N ALA A 35 11.67 2.90 4.73
CA ALA A 35 11.65 4.31 4.36
C ALA A 35 10.23 4.80 4.04
N HIS A 36 9.47 4.01 3.27
CA HIS A 36 8.07 4.29 2.96
C HIS A 36 7.22 4.42 4.22
N MET A 37 7.34 3.48 5.16
CA MET A 37 6.64 3.52 6.44
C MET A 37 7.00 4.74 7.30
N GLN A 38 8.23 5.24 7.19
CA GLN A 38 8.64 6.47 7.86
C GLN A 38 8.06 7.72 7.19
N ALA A 39 8.10 7.79 5.85
CA ALA A 39 7.50 8.87 5.09
C ALA A 39 5.99 8.95 5.33
N LEU A 40 5.30 7.80 5.27
CA LEU A 40 3.87 7.70 5.53
C LEU A 40 3.50 8.12 6.96
N ARG A 41 4.35 7.80 7.95
CA ARG A 41 4.17 8.29 9.32
C ARG A 41 4.22 9.81 9.39
N ILE A 42 5.19 10.43 8.71
CA ILE A 42 5.35 11.88 8.68
C ILE A 42 4.14 12.53 8.00
N GLN A 43 3.71 11.99 6.86
CA GLN A 43 2.51 12.45 6.16
C GLN A 43 1.27 12.33 7.04
N LEU A 44 0.99 11.17 7.63
CA LEU A 44 -0.16 11.02 8.53
C LEU A 44 -0.10 11.98 9.71
N SER A 45 1.10 12.23 10.27
CA SER A 45 1.28 13.19 11.34
C SER A 45 1.00 14.64 10.93
N SER A 46 1.14 15.03 9.67
CA SER A 46 0.79 16.40 9.23
C SER A 46 -0.70 16.68 9.27
N PHE A 47 -1.55 15.65 9.34
CA PHE A 47 -3.02 15.76 9.45
C PHE A 47 -3.53 15.59 10.89
N ASP A 48 -2.66 15.32 11.88
CA ASP A 48 -3.03 15.19 13.30
C ASP A 48 -3.09 16.56 13.98
N GLU A 49 -4.18 17.29 13.71
CA GLU A 49 -4.46 18.55 14.39
C GLU A 49 -4.53 18.34 15.91
N GLY A 50 -3.50 18.80 16.62
CA GLY A 50 -3.38 18.69 18.07
C GLY A 50 -2.35 17.67 18.57
N ASP A 51 -1.53 17.08 17.68
CA ASP A 51 -0.39 16.21 18.02
C ASP A 51 -0.77 15.05 18.97
N THR A 52 -1.97 14.51 18.79
CA THR A 52 -2.56 13.53 19.72
C THR A 52 -2.04 12.09 19.50
N GLY A 53 -1.31 11.88 18.40
CA GLY A 53 -0.94 10.58 17.85
C GLY A 53 -2.11 9.83 17.20
N ARG A 54 -3.21 10.52 16.93
CA ARG A 54 -4.49 9.93 16.46
C ARG A 54 -5.09 10.77 15.35
N LEU A 55 -5.64 10.10 14.35
CA LEU A 55 -6.44 10.72 13.31
C LEU A 55 -7.90 10.44 13.55
N LYS A 56 -8.72 11.49 13.55
CA LYS A 56 -10.17 11.41 13.47
C LYS A 56 -10.59 11.05 12.05
N GLU A 57 -11.82 10.56 11.88
CA GLU A 57 -12.40 10.21 10.58
C GLU A 57 -12.19 11.31 9.53
N GLN A 58 -12.51 12.57 9.86
CA GLN A 58 -12.34 13.69 8.94
C GLN A 58 -10.87 13.92 8.50
N GLN A 59 -9.93 13.84 9.44
CA GLN A 59 -8.50 14.04 9.17
C GLN A 59 -7.94 12.92 8.30
N LEU A 60 -8.37 11.68 8.55
CA LEU A 60 -8.04 10.54 7.70
C LEU A 60 -8.63 10.69 6.30
N GLY A 61 -9.86 11.21 6.18
CA GLY A 61 -10.49 11.52 4.91
C GLY A 61 -9.74 12.53 4.07
N GLU A 62 -9.24 13.58 4.70
CA GLU A 62 -8.42 14.61 4.05
C GLU A 62 -7.13 14.01 3.51
N PHE A 63 -6.44 13.20 4.32
CA PHE A 63 -5.27 12.45 3.88
C PHE A 63 -5.58 11.56 2.66
N LEU A 64 -6.64 10.75 2.72
CA LEU A 64 -7.03 9.85 1.63
C LEU A 64 -7.36 10.60 0.34
N ARG A 65 -8.00 11.77 0.43
CA ARG A 65 -8.29 12.62 -0.73
C ARG A 65 -7.02 13.16 -1.37
N THR A 66 -6.06 13.64 -0.57
CA THR A 66 -4.77 14.10 -1.08
C THR A 66 -4.04 12.96 -1.79
N GLN A 67 -4.02 11.77 -1.20
CA GLN A 67 -3.41 10.60 -1.82
C GLN A 67 -4.14 10.16 -3.09
N ALA A 68 -5.48 10.22 -3.11
CA ALA A 68 -6.24 9.82 -4.28
C ALA A 68 -6.03 10.76 -5.49
N MET A 69 -5.70 12.04 -5.25
CA MET A 69 -5.32 12.97 -6.32
C MET A 69 -3.93 12.69 -6.91
N GLU A 70 -3.06 12.00 -6.18
CA GLU A 70 -1.73 11.59 -6.66
C GLU A 70 -1.78 10.25 -7.42
N LEU A 71 -2.90 9.51 -7.35
CA LEU A 71 -3.07 8.22 -8.02
C LEU A 71 -3.61 8.40 -9.43
N GLU A 72 -2.75 8.21 -10.42
CA GLU A 72 -3.11 8.24 -11.86
C GLU A 72 -4.25 7.26 -12.20
N LEU A 73 -4.35 6.13 -11.50
CA LEU A 73 -5.43 5.15 -11.70
C LEU A 73 -6.83 5.73 -11.41
N LEU A 74 -6.89 6.83 -10.64
CA LEU A 74 -8.13 7.49 -10.23
C LEU A 74 -8.38 8.79 -11.00
N GLU A 75 -7.52 9.16 -11.96
CA GLU A 75 -7.59 10.43 -12.70
C GLU A 75 -8.90 10.57 -13.49
N ASP A 76 -9.33 9.50 -14.16
CA ASP A 76 -10.54 9.50 -15.01
C ASP A 76 -11.86 9.42 -14.21
N MET A 77 -11.78 9.36 -12.88
CA MET A 77 -12.94 9.12 -12.05
C MET A 77 -13.74 10.41 -11.79
N GLN A 78 -15.07 10.32 -11.92
CA GLN A 78 -15.97 11.44 -11.63
C GLN A 78 -15.71 12.02 -10.21
N PRO A 79 -15.58 13.34 -10.05
CA PRO A 79 -15.24 13.96 -8.77
C PRO A 79 -16.22 13.62 -7.64
N SER A 80 -17.51 13.53 -7.97
CA SER A 80 -18.56 13.11 -7.03
C SER A 80 -18.30 11.69 -6.52
N PHE A 81 -17.98 10.77 -7.43
CA PHE A 81 -17.67 9.40 -7.10
C PHE A 81 -16.36 9.27 -6.30
N LEU A 82 -15.32 10.02 -6.67
CA LEU A 82 -14.04 10.05 -5.95
C LEU A 82 -14.22 10.51 -4.50
N GLN A 83 -15.03 11.56 -4.27
CA GLN A 83 -15.37 12.02 -2.92
C GLN A 83 -16.07 10.92 -2.11
N HIS A 84 -17.01 10.21 -2.72
CA HIS A 84 -17.73 9.13 -2.04
C HIS A 84 -16.86 7.90 -1.78
N TYR A 85 -15.96 7.57 -2.71
CA TYR A 85 -14.95 6.54 -2.53
C TYR A 85 -14.10 6.85 -1.30
N CYS A 86 -13.57 8.07 -1.19
CA CYS A 86 -12.76 8.49 -0.05
C CYS A 86 -13.55 8.44 1.27
N ASN A 87 -14.80 8.91 1.27
CA ASN A 87 -15.67 8.85 2.46
C ASN A 87 -16.03 7.40 2.86
N THR A 88 -16.08 6.49 1.89
CA THR A 88 -16.32 5.06 2.17
C THR A 88 -15.06 4.41 2.73
N ALA A 89 -13.90 4.75 2.18
CA ALA A 89 -12.59 4.28 2.62
C ALA A 89 -12.26 4.75 4.05
N GLU A 90 -12.44 6.05 4.36
CA GLU A 90 -12.16 6.62 5.69
C GLU A 90 -12.97 5.89 6.78
N ARG A 91 -14.27 5.68 6.53
CA ARG A 91 -15.20 5.02 7.47
C ARG A 91 -14.81 3.58 7.72
N LYS A 92 -14.39 2.87 6.67
CA LYS A 92 -14.00 1.46 6.79
C LYS A 92 -12.68 1.30 7.51
N ILE A 93 -11.69 2.14 7.21
CA ILE A 93 -10.42 2.11 7.93
C ILE A 93 -10.65 2.39 9.42
N VAL A 94 -11.48 3.38 9.77
CA VAL A 94 -11.83 3.65 11.18
C VAL A 94 -12.65 2.54 11.80
N LEU A 95 -13.55 1.88 11.05
CA LEU A 95 -14.35 0.76 11.55
C LEU A 95 -13.49 -0.47 11.86
N ILE A 96 -12.54 -0.80 10.99
CA ILE A 96 -11.72 -2.02 11.09
C ILE A 96 -10.53 -1.82 12.03
N HIS A 97 -9.90 -0.63 11.98
CA HIS A 97 -8.64 -0.37 12.67
C HIS A 97 -8.72 0.74 13.73
N GLY A 98 -9.84 1.45 13.83
CA GLY A 98 -10.04 2.54 14.78
C GLY A 98 -10.77 2.12 16.06
N ARG A 99 -10.80 3.05 17.03
CA ARG A 99 -11.62 3.00 18.25
C ARG A 99 -12.23 4.38 18.50
N ASN A 100 -13.53 4.42 18.80
CA ASN A 100 -14.28 5.64 19.10
C ASN A 100 -14.16 6.72 18.00
N GLY A 101 -14.27 6.33 16.72
CA GLY A 101 -14.19 7.27 15.58
C GLY A 101 -12.80 7.85 15.31
N SER A 102 -11.76 7.29 15.93
CA SER A 102 -10.37 7.71 15.73
C SER A 102 -9.45 6.51 15.58
N ILE A 103 -8.33 6.69 14.87
CA ILE A 103 -7.31 5.67 14.69
C ILE A 103 -5.96 6.20 15.17
N LYS A 104 -5.20 5.38 15.91
CA LYS A 104 -3.82 5.76 16.26
C LYS A 104 -2.94 5.57 15.03
N ILE A 105 -2.11 6.55 14.70
CA ILE A 105 -1.21 6.48 13.54
C ILE A 105 -0.32 5.23 13.62
N LYS A 106 0.20 4.92 14.82
CA LYS A 106 0.99 3.70 15.04
C LYS A 106 0.18 2.43 14.76
N GLU A 107 -1.08 2.37 15.18
CA GLU A 107 -1.93 1.18 14.95
C GLU A 107 -2.23 1.01 13.45
N LEU A 108 -2.52 2.11 12.74
CA LEU A 108 -2.70 2.12 11.29
C LEU A 108 -1.44 1.61 10.56
N LEU A 109 -0.26 2.13 10.89
CA LEU A 109 1.01 1.70 10.29
C LEU A 109 1.34 0.23 10.58
N THR A 110 0.91 -0.31 11.72
CA THR A 110 1.12 -1.73 12.04
C THR A 110 0.03 -2.66 11.52
N SER A 111 -1.05 -2.10 10.96
CA SER A 111 -2.19 -2.86 10.46
C SER A 111 -1.82 -3.70 9.22
N PRO A 112 -2.54 -4.81 8.95
CA PRO A 112 -2.37 -5.59 7.72
C PRO A 112 -2.52 -4.76 6.44
N LEU A 113 -3.41 -3.75 6.46
CA LEU A 113 -3.64 -2.82 5.36
C LEU A 113 -2.35 -2.11 4.92
N MET A 114 -1.51 -1.70 5.87
CA MET A 114 -0.21 -1.06 5.59
C MET A 114 0.93 -2.06 5.36
N LYS A 115 0.67 -3.37 5.53
CA LYS A 115 1.64 -4.43 5.25
C LYS A 115 1.51 -4.97 3.82
N GLY A 116 0.61 -4.41 3.00
CA GLY A 116 0.44 -4.79 1.60
C GLY A 116 -0.41 -6.05 1.40
N PHE A 117 -1.32 -6.34 2.34
CA PHE A 117 -2.24 -7.46 2.24
C PHE A 117 -3.68 -6.98 2.29
N VAL A 118 -4.52 -7.54 1.42
CA VAL A 118 -5.96 -7.33 1.44
C VAL A 118 -6.66 -8.68 1.45
N THR A 119 -7.64 -8.84 2.35
CA THR A 119 -8.42 -10.07 2.47
C THR A 119 -9.73 -9.98 1.68
N PRO A 120 -10.32 -11.11 1.25
CA PRO A 120 -11.65 -11.13 0.62
C PRO A 120 -12.74 -10.47 1.49
N ALA A 121 -12.64 -10.60 2.82
CA ALA A 121 -13.58 -10.00 3.74
C ALA A 121 -13.49 -8.46 3.76
N GLU A 122 -12.28 -7.91 3.61
CA GLU A 122 -12.05 -6.46 3.49
C GLU A 122 -12.60 -5.95 2.15
N ILE A 123 -12.38 -6.69 1.05
CA ILE A 123 -12.94 -6.37 -0.28
C ILE A 123 -14.47 -6.41 -0.25
N TYR A 124 -15.06 -7.49 0.25
CA TYR A 124 -16.51 -7.61 0.41
C TYR A 124 -17.08 -6.45 1.22
N THR A 125 -16.46 -6.17 2.37
CA THR A 125 -16.92 -5.08 3.24
C THR A 125 -16.82 -3.78 2.46
N PHE A 126 -15.72 -3.52 1.76
CA PHE A 126 -15.53 -2.33 0.92
C PHE A 126 -16.65 -2.15 -0.11
N PHE A 127 -16.82 -3.13 -1.00
CA PHE A 127 -17.81 -3.07 -2.08
C PHE A 127 -19.25 -3.08 -1.57
N LYS A 128 -19.54 -3.70 -0.41
CA LYS A 128 -20.85 -3.57 0.24
C LYS A 128 -21.18 -2.11 0.59
N GLY A 129 -20.17 -1.31 0.96
CA GLY A 129 -20.35 0.13 1.20
C GLY A 129 -20.65 0.89 -0.09
N LEU A 130 -19.90 0.61 -1.16
CA LEU A 130 -20.13 1.20 -2.47
C LEU A 130 -21.47 0.78 -3.09
N HIS A 131 -21.90 -0.45 -2.88
CA HIS A 131 -23.17 -0.96 -3.40
C HIS A 131 -24.37 -0.22 -2.81
N VAL A 132 -24.36 0.06 -1.50
CA VAL A 132 -25.39 0.90 -0.87
C VAL A 132 -25.46 2.27 -1.56
N MET A 133 -24.31 2.82 -1.95
CA MET A 133 -24.27 4.07 -2.70
C MET A 133 -24.79 3.90 -4.13
N TRP A 134 -24.37 2.87 -4.87
CA TRP A 134 -24.85 2.60 -6.23
C TRP A 134 -26.36 2.45 -6.28
N VAL A 135 -26.93 1.66 -5.36
CA VAL A 135 -28.39 1.49 -5.23
C VAL A 135 -29.08 2.84 -5.00
N ASN A 136 -28.52 3.70 -4.15
CA ASN A 136 -29.08 5.03 -3.89
C ASN A 136 -29.00 5.98 -5.09
N MET A 137 -28.05 5.76 -6.00
CA MET A 137 -27.94 6.46 -7.28
C MET A 137 -28.85 5.88 -8.36
N GLY A 138 -29.59 4.80 -8.06
CA GLY A 138 -30.45 4.09 -9.01
C GLY A 138 -29.71 3.07 -9.88
N GLU A 139 -28.47 2.75 -9.56
CA GLU A 139 -27.58 1.89 -10.34
C GLU A 139 -27.32 0.56 -9.61
N TYR A 140 -27.11 -0.52 -10.38
CA TYR A 140 -26.62 -1.83 -9.88
C TYR A 140 -27.39 -2.44 -8.69
N ALA A 141 -28.71 -2.23 -8.56
CA ALA A 141 -29.48 -2.65 -7.39
C ALA A 141 -29.47 -4.17 -7.11
N ASP A 142 -29.35 -4.98 -8.16
CA ASP A 142 -29.35 -6.43 -8.09
C ASP A 142 -27.92 -7.04 -8.07
N LEU A 143 -26.88 -6.21 -7.93
CA LEU A 143 -25.50 -6.67 -7.97
C LEU A 143 -25.15 -7.47 -6.71
N ALA A 144 -24.82 -8.75 -6.90
CA ALA A 144 -24.32 -9.58 -5.82
C ALA A 144 -22.84 -9.26 -5.55
N ILE A 145 -22.56 -8.74 -4.36
CA ILE A 145 -21.19 -8.37 -3.97
C ILE A 145 -20.28 -9.59 -3.80
N TYR A 146 -20.84 -10.76 -3.51
CA TYR A 146 -20.07 -11.99 -3.53
C TYR A 146 -19.53 -12.31 -4.93
N ASP A 147 -20.34 -12.13 -5.98
CA ASP A 147 -19.88 -12.32 -7.36
C ASP A 147 -18.77 -11.34 -7.73
N VAL A 148 -18.86 -10.07 -7.31
CA VAL A 148 -17.78 -9.08 -7.52
C VAL A 148 -16.48 -9.50 -6.84
N VAL A 149 -16.57 -10.03 -5.61
CA VAL A 149 -15.40 -10.52 -4.87
C VAL A 149 -14.81 -11.73 -5.56
N ASP A 150 -15.63 -12.68 -5.99
CA ASP A 150 -15.20 -13.90 -6.68
C ASP A 150 -14.54 -13.56 -8.02
N GLU A 151 -15.10 -12.63 -8.81
CA GLU A 151 -14.49 -12.12 -10.05
C GLU A 151 -13.13 -11.46 -9.80
N ILE A 152 -13.00 -10.66 -8.74
CA ILE A 152 -11.69 -10.06 -8.36
C ILE A 152 -10.70 -11.16 -8.00
N LEU A 153 -11.11 -12.19 -7.25
CA LEU A 153 -10.25 -13.31 -6.88
C LEU A 153 -9.87 -14.16 -8.09
N ASP A 154 -10.78 -14.36 -9.05
CA ASP A 154 -10.53 -15.08 -10.30
C ASP A 154 -9.61 -14.32 -11.26
N MET A 155 -9.64 -12.98 -11.23
CA MET A 155 -8.67 -12.14 -11.95
C MET A 155 -7.29 -12.17 -11.29
N VAL A 156 -7.22 -12.01 -9.96
CA VAL A 156 -5.94 -11.89 -9.23
C VAL A 156 -5.25 -13.25 -9.03
N LYS A 157 -6.04 -14.33 -8.89
CA LYS A 157 -5.57 -15.70 -8.63
C LYS A 157 -4.49 -15.77 -7.53
N PRO A 158 -4.80 -15.27 -6.32
CA PRO A 158 -3.79 -15.15 -5.28
C PRO A 158 -3.24 -16.53 -4.88
N LYS A 159 -1.93 -16.61 -4.62
CA LYS A 159 -1.28 -17.85 -4.18
C LYS A 159 -1.90 -18.41 -2.90
N THR A 160 -2.41 -17.52 -2.04
CA THR A 160 -3.16 -17.89 -0.83
C THR A 160 -4.58 -17.34 -0.92
N ALA A 161 -5.59 -18.21 -0.99
CA ALA A 161 -6.98 -17.83 -1.21
C ALA A 161 -7.57 -16.82 -0.19
N THR A 162 -6.95 -16.66 0.98
CA THR A 162 -7.41 -15.75 2.04
C THR A 162 -6.66 -14.42 2.07
N LEU A 163 -5.62 -14.24 1.26
CA LEU A 163 -4.70 -13.09 1.30
C LEU A 163 -4.25 -12.72 -0.10
N ILE A 164 -4.69 -11.57 -0.59
CA ILE A 164 -4.13 -10.94 -1.79
C ILE A 164 -2.91 -10.13 -1.37
N THR A 165 -1.76 -10.46 -1.94
CA THR A 165 -0.49 -9.76 -1.74
C THR A 165 -0.19 -8.81 -2.90
N ALA A 166 0.76 -7.87 -2.71
CA ALA A 166 1.26 -7.04 -3.81
C ALA A 166 1.85 -7.89 -4.96
N GLU A 167 2.50 -9.02 -4.65
CA GLU A 167 3.05 -9.95 -5.63
C GLU A 167 1.93 -10.59 -6.49
N ASP A 168 0.80 -10.94 -5.88
CA ASP A 168 -0.35 -11.49 -6.61
C ASP A 168 -0.94 -10.44 -7.59
N LEU A 169 -0.93 -9.16 -7.22
CA LEU A 169 -1.37 -8.06 -8.09
C LEU A 169 -0.40 -7.78 -9.25
N GLU A 170 0.90 -7.95 -9.03
CA GLU A 170 1.92 -7.85 -10.08
C GLU A 170 1.82 -8.99 -11.09
N VAL A 171 1.69 -10.23 -10.61
CA VAL A 171 1.58 -11.42 -11.47
C VAL A 171 0.28 -11.42 -12.27
N SER A 172 -0.80 -10.86 -11.74
CA SER A 172 -2.09 -10.75 -12.43
C SER A 172 -2.15 -9.59 -13.44
N GLY A 173 -1.11 -8.75 -13.54
CA GLY A 173 -1.11 -7.57 -14.41
C GLY A 173 -2.08 -6.47 -13.95
N MET A 174 -2.59 -6.57 -12.71
CA MET A 174 -3.49 -5.61 -12.07
C MET A 174 -2.73 -4.51 -11.29
N SER A 175 -1.39 -4.45 -11.45
CA SER A 175 -0.44 -3.63 -10.68
C SER A 175 -0.44 -2.13 -10.98
N GLY A 176 -1.43 -1.59 -11.69
CA GLY A 176 -1.58 -0.15 -11.92
C GLY A 176 -1.54 0.70 -10.63
N CYS A 177 -1.71 0.08 -9.45
CA CYS A 177 -1.64 0.68 -8.13
C CYS A 177 -0.30 0.52 -7.36
N THR A 178 0.67 -0.29 -7.80
CA THR A 178 1.99 -0.46 -7.12
C THR A 178 3.11 0.35 -7.77
N ARG A 179 2.79 1.29 -8.65
CA ARG A 179 3.74 2.05 -9.48
C ARG A 179 4.91 2.71 -8.73
N GLY A 180 4.77 3.05 -7.45
CA GLY A 180 5.89 3.50 -6.62
C GLY A 180 7.01 2.47 -6.40
N TRP A 181 6.76 1.18 -6.65
CA TRP A 181 7.74 0.10 -6.58
C TRP A 181 8.42 -0.11 -7.93
N ALA A 182 7.68 0.02 -9.04
CA ALA A 182 8.23 0.00 -10.39
C ALA A 182 9.11 1.24 -10.68
N GLU A 183 8.79 2.40 -10.10
CA GLU A 183 9.61 3.62 -10.21
C GLU A 183 10.92 3.51 -9.41
N ALA A 184 10.91 2.79 -8.29
CA ALA A 184 12.13 2.42 -7.59
C ALA A 184 12.98 1.46 -8.43
N ASP A 185 12.38 0.43 -9.05
CA ASP A 185 13.06 -0.52 -9.94
C ASP A 185 13.68 0.17 -11.17
N ALA A 186 12.97 1.12 -11.78
CA ALA A 186 13.46 1.93 -12.89
C ALA A 186 14.64 2.85 -12.51
N LEU A 187 14.67 3.36 -11.27
CA LEU A 187 15.80 4.13 -10.73
C LEU A 187 17.02 3.23 -10.43
N TRP A 188 16.79 1.95 -10.07
CA TRP A 188 17.86 0.97 -9.86
C TRP A 188 18.50 0.52 -11.18
N GLU A 189 17.72 0.26 -12.23
CA GLU A 189 18.27 -0.05 -13.58
C GLU A 189 19.10 1.13 -14.15
N GLN A 190 18.69 2.37 -13.89
CA GLN A 190 19.47 3.55 -14.29
C GLN A 190 20.77 3.70 -13.50
N ALA A 191 20.83 3.23 -12.25
CA ALA A 191 22.02 3.28 -11.43
C ALA A 191 23.04 2.18 -11.83
N GLU A 192 22.58 1.00 -12.25
CA GLU A 192 23.46 -0.07 -12.76
C GLU A 192 24.13 0.31 -14.10
N GLN A 193 23.46 1.07 -14.96
CA GLN A 193 24.06 1.55 -16.21
C GLN A 193 25.16 2.62 -16.01
N VAL A 194 25.27 3.21 -14.83
CA VAL A 194 26.31 4.21 -14.52
C VAL A 194 27.60 3.54 -13.99
N ASP A 195 27.54 2.32 -13.45
CA ASP A 195 28.69 1.65 -12.83
C ASP A 195 29.52 0.80 -13.83
N GLU A 196 28.94 0.38 -14.97
CA GLU A 196 29.68 -0.37 -16.00
C GLU A 196 30.53 0.50 -16.96
N GLY A 197 30.54 1.83 -16.80
CA GLY A 197 31.28 2.77 -17.65
C GLY A 197 32.68 3.17 -17.16
N GLY A 198 33.13 2.67 -16.00
CA GLY A 198 34.27 3.23 -15.27
C GLY A 198 35.43 2.27 -15.01
N GLY A 199 35.83 1.43 -15.98
CA GLY A 199 36.88 0.43 -15.76
C GLY A 199 37.70 0.03 -16.99
N GLY A 200 38.61 0.90 -17.44
CA GLY A 200 39.67 0.62 -18.42
C GLY A 200 40.10 1.91 -19.10
N ASP A 201 41.31 2.43 -19.00
CA ASP A 201 42.60 1.75 -18.99
C ASP A 201 43.62 2.47 -18.12
N GLY A 202 44.41 1.67 -17.40
CA GLY A 202 45.72 2.06 -16.92
C GLY A 202 46.81 1.44 -17.79
N ILE A 203 47.88 2.22 -17.97
CA ILE A 203 49.26 1.80 -18.26
C ILE A 203 49.57 1.47 -19.73
N ILE A 204 50.14 2.45 -20.45
CA ILE A 204 51.57 2.48 -20.80
C ILE A 204 52.06 3.93 -20.81
#